data_AF-A0A1U7I955-F1
#
_entry.id   AF-A0A1U7I955-F1
#
_cell.length_a   1.000
_cell.length_b   1.000
_cell.length_c   1.000
_cell.angle_alpha   90.00
_cell.angle_beta   90.00
_cell.angle_gamma   90.00
#
_symmetry.space_group_name_H-M   'P 1'
#
loop_
_entity.id
_entity.type
_entity.pdbx_description
1 polymer ?
#
loop_
_entity_poly.entity_id
_entity_poly.type
_entity_poly.pdbx_seq_one_letter_code
_entity_poly.pdbx_strand_id
1 'polypeptide(L)'
;MVKVGLILKNAREQKGLTLDELADLTGVGKTRLNDVELGNGNKLMVDTLEAYRRVIRPLNPETGEVYQCWELLEIAMILEDPPELEVQK
;
A
#
# COMPACT_ATOMS: atom_id res chain seq x y z
N MET A 1 -7.05 6.62 10.61
CA MET A 1 -5.60 6.24 10.60
C MET A 1 -5.28 5.81 9.18
N VAL A 2 -4.11 6.09 8.61
CA VAL A 2 -3.98 6.02 7.13
C VAL A 2 -4.09 4.60 6.58
N LYS A 3 -5.06 4.40 5.70
CA LYS A 3 -5.56 3.09 5.26
C LYS A 3 -4.77 2.51 4.10
N VAL A 4 -4.40 3.35 3.13
CA VAL A 4 -3.57 2.93 1.99
C VAL A 4 -2.26 2.33 2.50
N GLY A 5 -1.68 2.93 3.55
CA GLY A 5 -0.49 2.42 4.23
C GLY A 5 -0.70 1.02 4.83
N LEU A 6 -1.85 0.77 5.45
CA LEU A 6 -2.21 -0.55 6.00
C LEU A 6 -2.48 -1.60 4.90
N ILE A 7 -3.21 -1.24 3.82
CA ILE A 7 -3.42 -2.10 2.65
C ILE A 7 -2.07 -2.52 2.04
N LEU A 8 -1.17 -1.54 1.84
CA LEU A 8 0.15 -1.79 1.28
C LEU A 8 1.00 -2.64 2.24
N LYS A 9 0.99 -2.34 3.53
CA LYS A 9 1.70 -3.11 4.54
C LYS A 9 1.26 -4.57 4.60
N ASN A 10 -0.04 -4.81 4.70
CA ASN A 10 -0.59 -6.16 4.78
C ASN A 10 -0.23 -6.97 3.53
N ALA A 11 -0.33 -6.39 2.33
CA ALA A 11 0.04 -7.06 1.09
C ALA A 11 1.56 -7.31 0.96
N ARG A 12 2.41 -6.41 1.49
CA ARG A 12 3.87 -6.64 1.60
C ARG A 12 4.16 -7.83 2.53
N GLU A 13 3.55 -7.84 3.71
CA GLU A 13 3.79 -8.85 4.75
C GLU A 13 3.23 -10.23 4.38
N GLN A 14 2.07 -10.29 3.71
CA GLN A 14 1.53 -11.53 3.11
C GLN A 14 2.44 -12.13 2.04
N LYS A 15 3.27 -11.31 1.37
CA LYS A 15 4.31 -11.78 0.44
C LYS A 15 5.63 -12.14 1.12
N GLY A 16 5.74 -11.99 2.44
CA GLY A 16 6.97 -12.23 3.18
C GLY A 16 8.09 -11.23 2.91
N LEU A 17 7.80 -10.07 2.29
CA LEU A 17 8.81 -9.08 1.93
C LEU A 17 9.13 -8.14 3.10
N THR A 18 10.41 -7.91 3.35
CA THR A 18 10.89 -6.81 4.19
C THR A 18 10.80 -5.47 3.45
N LEU A 19 10.93 -4.36 4.19
CA LEU A 19 11.03 -3.02 3.59
C LEU A 19 12.34 -2.79 2.82
N ASP A 20 13.40 -3.56 3.11
CA ASP A 20 14.67 -3.49 2.39
C ASP A 20 14.55 -4.18 1.02
N GLU A 21 14.06 -5.43 0.99
CA GLU A 21 13.82 -6.16 -0.27
C GLU A 21 12.82 -5.43 -1.16
N LEU A 22 11.79 -4.80 -0.57
CA LEU A 22 10.88 -3.97 -1.35
C LEU A 22 11.55 -2.71 -1.90
N ALA A 23 12.48 -2.09 -1.17
CA ALA A 23 13.24 -0.94 -1.67
C ALA A 23 14.07 -1.33 -2.90
N ASP A 24 14.75 -2.47 -2.84
CA ASP A 24 15.53 -3.01 -3.96
C ASP A 24 14.64 -3.35 -5.18
N LEU A 25 13.46 -3.95 -4.94
CA LEU A 25 12.51 -4.33 -6.01
C LEU A 25 11.79 -3.13 -6.65
N THR A 26 11.59 -2.04 -5.92
CA THR A 26 10.86 -0.85 -6.40
C THR A 26 11.76 0.29 -6.87
N GLY A 27 13.04 0.30 -6.47
CA GLY A 27 13.92 1.46 -6.59
C GLY A 27 13.53 2.64 -5.69
N VAL A 28 12.56 2.47 -4.78
CA VAL A 28 12.12 3.50 -3.84
C VAL A 28 12.85 3.32 -2.52
N GLY A 29 13.51 4.37 -2.02
CA GLY A 29 14.25 4.29 -0.76
C GLY A 29 13.38 3.86 0.43
N LYS A 30 13.89 2.92 1.24
CA LYS A 30 13.23 2.30 2.41
C LYS A 30 12.45 3.29 3.29
N THR A 31 13.05 4.41 3.67
CA THR A 31 12.41 5.44 4.52
C THR A 31 11.10 5.93 3.91
N ARG A 32 11.08 6.13 2.59
CA ARG A 32 9.90 6.58 1.85
C ARG A 32 8.81 5.51 1.76
N LEU A 33 9.19 4.23 1.68
CA LEU A 33 8.24 3.10 1.77
C LEU A 33 7.64 3.00 3.18
N ASN A 34 8.46 3.18 4.22
CA ASN A 34 8.03 3.22 5.62
C ASN A 34 7.07 4.39 5.88
N ASP A 35 7.36 5.60 5.38
CA ASP A 35 6.49 6.77 5.54
C ASP A 35 5.14 6.60 4.82
N VAL A 36 5.12 5.84 3.72
CA VAL A 36 3.89 5.43 3.02
C VAL A 36 3.07 4.46 3.88
N GLU A 37 3.69 3.42 4.46
CA GLU A 37 2.98 2.46 5.33
C GLU A 37 2.45 3.09 6.63
N LEU A 38 3.23 3.98 7.24
CA LEU A 38 2.84 4.68 8.47
C LEU A 38 1.82 5.79 8.23
N GLY A 39 1.60 6.21 6.99
CA GLY A 39 0.70 7.31 6.68
C GLY A 39 1.26 8.70 6.94
N ASN A 40 2.56 8.83 7.19
CA ASN A 40 3.23 10.13 7.35
C ASN A 40 3.34 10.91 6.03
N GLY A 41 2.91 10.29 4.93
CA GLY A 41 2.91 10.82 3.58
C GLY A 41 1.87 11.91 3.29
N ASN A 42 2.09 13.13 3.81
CA ASN A 42 1.53 14.37 3.22
C ASN A 42 1.94 14.60 1.73
N LYS A 43 2.75 13.68 1.16
CA LYS A 43 3.24 13.66 -0.23
C LYS A 43 3.34 12.23 -0.77
N LEU A 44 2.24 11.47 -0.70
CA LEU A 44 2.10 10.19 -1.37
C LEU A 44 2.11 10.41 -2.90
N MET A 45 3.31 10.41 -3.51
CA MET A 45 3.46 10.67 -4.95
C MET A 45 2.98 9.44 -5.73
N VAL A 46 2.23 9.67 -6.81
CA VAL A 46 1.63 8.62 -7.66
C VAL A 46 2.69 7.61 -8.12
N ASP A 47 3.87 8.07 -8.55
CA ASP A 47 4.96 7.20 -8.98
C ASP A 47 5.46 6.26 -7.86
N THR A 48 5.48 6.75 -6.61
CA THR A 48 5.84 5.94 -5.44
C THR A 48 4.78 4.87 -5.19
N LEU A 49 3.50 5.26 -5.25
CA LEU A 49 2.38 4.36 -5.03
C LEU A 49 2.31 3.26 -6.11
N GLU A 50 2.46 3.61 -7.38
CA GLU A 50 2.41 2.67 -8.49
C GLU A 50 3.64 1.73 -8.50
N ALA A 51 4.84 2.23 -8.17
CA ALA A 51 6.02 1.36 -8.00
C ALA A 51 5.80 0.33 -6.89
N TYR A 52 5.30 0.77 -5.73
CA TYR A 52 4.94 -0.08 -4.59
C TYR A 52 3.91 -1.14 -5.01
N ARG A 53 2.78 -0.69 -5.56
CA ARG A 53 1.65 -1.51 -5.99
C ARG A 53 2.04 -2.57 -7.02
N ARG A 54 2.92 -2.26 -7.99
CA ARG A 54 3.39 -3.22 -9.00
C ARG A 54 4.10 -4.42 -8.38
N VAL A 55 4.92 -4.21 -7.35
CA VAL A 55 5.64 -5.30 -6.67
C VAL A 55 4.70 -6.07 -5.75
N ILE A 56 4.00 -5.39 -4.84
CA ILE A 56 3.22 -6.10 -3.82
C ILE A 56 1.84 -6.60 -4.31
N ARG A 57 1.28 -6.02 -5.38
CA ARG A 57 -0.02 -6.37 -5.97
C ARG A 57 -1.14 -6.55 -4.91
N PRO A 58 -1.52 -5.48 -4.18
CA PRO A 58 -2.46 -5.59 -3.08
C PRO A 58 -3.85 -5.95 -3.63
N LEU A 59 -4.50 -6.93 -3.02
CA LEU A 59 -5.84 -7.38 -3.43
C LEU A 59 -6.93 -6.57 -2.73
N ASN A 60 -7.96 -6.21 -3.49
CA ASN A 60 -9.23 -5.71 -2.97
C ASN A 60 -10.07 -6.91 -2.51
N PRO A 61 -10.49 -7.00 -1.23
CA PRO A 61 -11.27 -8.14 -0.75
C PRO A 61 -12.69 -8.20 -1.32
N GLU A 62 -13.25 -7.07 -1.76
CA GLU A 62 -14.63 -7.00 -2.29
C GLU A 62 -14.71 -7.56 -3.72
N THR A 63 -13.68 -7.32 -4.54
CA THR A 63 -13.64 -7.74 -5.95
C THR A 63 -12.75 -8.95 -6.21
N GLY A 64 -11.82 -9.24 -5.31
CA GLY A 64 -10.75 -10.23 -5.51
C GLY A 64 -9.66 -9.78 -6.49
N GLU A 65 -9.76 -8.58 -7.07
CA GLU A 65 -8.80 -8.05 -8.05
C GLU A 65 -7.64 -7.30 -7.36
N VAL A 66 -6.55 -7.08 -8.10
CA VAL A 66 -5.46 -6.22 -7.62
C VAL A 66 -5.91 -4.76 -7.70
N TYR A 67 -5.92 -4.07 -6.56
CA TYR A 67 -6.22 -2.64 -6.49
C TYR A 67 -5.44 -1.86 -7.55
N GLN A 68 -6.12 -0.91 -8.17
CA GLN A 68 -5.60 -0.01 -9.17
C GLN A 68 -4.96 1.23 -8.52
N CYS A 69 -4.03 1.88 -9.22
CA CYS A 69 -3.33 3.02 -8.62
C CYS A 69 -4.27 4.18 -8.27
N TRP A 70 -5.34 4.38 -9.05
CA TRP A 70 -6.34 5.41 -8.77
C TRP A 70 -7.22 5.06 -7.57
N GLU A 71 -7.60 3.80 -7.38
CA GLU A 71 -8.35 3.35 -6.18
C GLU A 71 -7.51 3.54 -4.92
N LEU A 72 -6.22 3.17 -4.96
CA LEU A 72 -5.31 3.40 -3.82
C LEU A 72 -5.07 4.89 -3.55
N LEU A 73 -5.04 5.73 -4.59
CA LEU A 73 -4.92 7.19 -4.47
C LEU A 73 -6.21 7.80 -3.89
N GLU A 74 -7.37 7.34 -4.35
CA GLU A 74 -8.68 7.72 -3.83
C GLU A 74 -8.82 7.34 -2.35
N ILE A 75 -8.48 6.10 -1.97
CA ILE A 75 -8.42 5.66 -0.57
C ILE A 75 -7.42 6.49 0.26
N ALA A 76 -6.32 6.97 -0.34
CA ALA A 76 -5.36 7.85 0.31
C ALA A 76 -5.86 9.29 0.49
N MET A 77 -6.79 9.74 -0.35
CA MET A 77 -7.40 11.07 -0.33
C MET A 77 -8.71 11.12 0.48
N ILE A 78 -9.41 9.99 0.62
CA ILE A 78 -10.66 9.85 1.39
C ILE A 78 -10.37 9.75 2.89
N LEU A 79 -11.01 10.64 3.66
CA LEU A 79 -10.92 10.70 5.13
C LEU A 79 -11.75 9.63 5.87
N GLU A 80 -12.71 8.96 5.20
CA GLU A 80 -13.69 8.06 5.82
C GLU A 80 -13.34 6.57 5.69
N ASP A 81 -13.09 5.88 6.80
CA ASP A 81 -13.08 4.41 7.04
C ASP A 81 -13.11 3.46 5.79
N PRO A 82 -12.16 2.55 5.44
CA PRO A 82 -12.30 1.69 4.25
C PRO A 82 -13.32 0.55 4.49
N PRO A 83 -13.72 -0.22 3.46
CA PRO A 83 -14.36 -1.51 3.71
C PRO A 83 -13.41 -2.40 4.52
N GLU A 84 -13.97 -3.07 5.53
CA GLU A 84 -13.20 -3.81 6.52
C GLU A 84 -12.44 -4.97 5.84
N LEU A 85 -11.10 -4.91 5.88
CA LEU A 85 -10.27 -6.04 5.48
C LEU A 85 -10.43 -7.14 6.54
N GLU A 86 -11.33 -8.10 6.32
CA GLU A 86 -11.44 -9.28 7.18
C GLU A 86 -10.11 -10.06 7.16
N VAL A 87 -9.32 -9.88 8.22
CA VAL A 87 -8.14 -10.71 8.48
C VAL A 87 -8.64 -12.09 8.90
N GLN A 88 -8.75 -13.00 7.93
CA GLN A 88 -9.02 -14.41 8.18
C GLN A 88 -7.96 -14.96 9.13
N LYS A 89 -8.42 -15.52 10.26
CA LYS A 89 -7.60 -16.09 11.34
C LYS A 89 -7.41 -17.59 11.17
#